data_AF-A0A2P4T983-F1
#
_entry.id   AF-A0A2P4T983-F1
#
_cell.length_a   1.000
_cell.length_b   1.000
_cell.length_c   1.000
_cell.angle_alpha   90.00
_cell.angle_beta   90.00
_cell.angle_gamma   90.00
#
_symmetry.space_group_name_H-M   'P 1'
#
loop_
_entity.id
_entity.type
_entity.pdbx_description
1 polymer ?
#
loop_
_entity_poly.entity_id
_entity_poly.type
_entity_poly.pdbx_seq_one_letter_code
_entity_poly.pdbx_strand_id
1 'polypeptide(L)'
;MGGTIPPAPASTSTDETSKGKAEEQPEEPVKSPEPESEESDLEIDNEGVIEPDNDDPQEMGDENVEVTEEMMDQANEKKMEAINALSEGELQKAVDLFTDAIKLNPCLAILYAKRARLLGHWEEAAHDLALACKLDYDEDASAMLKEVQPRAQKIAEHRRKYERKREEKEIKERMERVKKAREEHERAQREEEARRQAGGAQFGGFPGGFPGGFPGAMPGGMPGMAGMPGLNEILSDPEVLAAMQDPEVMAAFQDVAQNPANMSKYQNNPKVMSLISKLSAKFGSKP
;
A
#
# COMPACT_ATOMS: atom_id res chain seq x y z
N MET A 1 48.14 -47.77 3.92
CA MET A 1 47.88 -49.21 3.75
C MET A 1 46.88 -49.59 4.85
N GLY A 2 45.69 -50.11 4.65
CA GLY A 2 45.11 -50.86 3.54
C GLY A 2 44.28 -52.01 4.15
N GLY A 3 42.95 -51.96 4.05
CA GLY A 3 41.98 -53.06 4.25
C GLY A 3 41.93 -53.75 5.64
N THR A 4 40.87 -54.42 6.11
CA THR A 4 39.61 -54.92 5.54
C THR A 4 38.69 -55.40 6.68
N ILE A 5 37.36 -55.30 6.52
CA ILE A 5 36.31 -55.87 7.39
C ILE A 5 36.03 -57.34 7.00
N PRO A 6 35.67 -58.23 7.95
CA PRO A 6 34.47 -59.08 7.78
C PRO A 6 33.79 -59.44 9.14
N PRO A 7 32.71 -60.26 9.17
CA PRO A 7 31.43 -60.18 8.45
C PRO A 7 30.23 -60.20 9.45
N ALA A 8 29.00 -60.01 8.96
CA ALA A 8 27.78 -60.42 9.67
C ALA A 8 27.27 -61.74 9.08
N PRO A 9 26.64 -62.60 9.90
CA PRO A 9 25.54 -63.41 9.39
C PRO A 9 24.26 -63.27 10.22
N ALA A 10 23.17 -63.16 9.46
CA ALA A 10 21.77 -63.37 9.84
C ALA A 10 21.56 -64.79 10.43
N SER A 11 20.49 -65.11 11.15
CA SER A 11 19.10 -65.15 10.71
C SER A 11 18.28 -65.94 11.74
N THR A 12 16.98 -65.66 11.83
CA THR A 12 15.84 -66.61 11.96
C THR A 12 14.60 -65.73 12.03
N SER A 13 13.95 -65.49 10.88
CA SER A 13 12.85 -66.31 10.33
C SER A 13 11.65 -66.32 11.28
N THR A 14 10.51 -65.79 10.88
CA THR A 14 9.63 -66.43 9.89
C THR A 14 8.58 -65.39 9.45
N ASP A 15 8.39 -65.16 8.14
CA ASP A 15 7.52 -65.92 7.21
C ASP A 15 6.03 -65.59 7.45
N GLU A 16 5.15 -65.28 6.51
CA GLU A 16 5.18 -65.22 5.04
C GLU A 16 3.86 -64.52 4.59
N THR A 17 3.90 -63.58 3.64
CA THR A 17 3.49 -63.73 2.21
C THR A 17 1.98 -63.77 1.90
N SER A 18 1.51 -62.75 1.18
CA SER A 18 0.99 -62.82 -0.22
C SER A 18 0.05 -61.62 -0.51
N LYS A 19 0.42 -60.67 -1.39
CA LYS A 19 0.34 -60.65 -2.88
C LYS A 19 -1.05 -60.21 -3.39
N GLY A 20 -1.12 -59.04 -4.03
CA GLY A 20 -2.26 -58.65 -4.87
C GLY A 20 -2.31 -57.14 -5.16
N LYS A 21 -2.45 -56.78 -6.44
CA LYS A 21 -2.30 -55.45 -7.05
C LYS A 21 -3.68 -54.97 -7.54
N ALA A 22 -4.08 -53.72 -7.28
CA ALA A 22 -4.99 -52.93 -8.13
C ALA A 22 -5.13 -51.48 -7.60
N GLU A 23 -5.36 -50.56 -8.53
CA GLU A 23 -5.49 -49.11 -8.43
C GLU A 23 -6.63 -48.63 -7.51
N GLU A 24 -6.43 -47.53 -6.78
CA GLU A 24 -7.40 -46.42 -6.68
C GLU A 24 -6.74 -45.20 -6.01
N GLN A 25 -6.86 -44.01 -6.63
CA GLN A 25 -6.46 -42.74 -6.03
C GLN A 25 -7.51 -42.31 -4.99
N PRO A 26 -7.14 -41.82 -3.79
CA PRO A 26 -8.07 -41.07 -2.96
C PRO A 26 -7.93 -39.57 -3.24
N GLU A 27 -9.09 -38.96 -3.51
CA GLU A 27 -9.34 -37.55 -3.76
C GLU A 27 -8.75 -36.60 -2.70
N GLU A 28 -8.34 -35.42 -3.14
CA GLU A 28 -7.90 -34.32 -2.28
C GLU A 28 -9.03 -33.86 -1.34
N PRO A 29 -8.74 -33.62 -0.04
CA PRO A 29 -9.74 -33.11 0.87
C PRO A 29 -10.01 -31.64 0.57
N VAL A 30 -11.28 -31.36 0.27
CA VAL A 30 -11.87 -30.02 0.11
C VAL A 30 -11.51 -29.15 1.32
N LYS A 31 -10.79 -28.05 1.08
CA LYS A 31 -10.44 -27.05 2.09
C LYS A 31 -11.72 -26.35 2.56
N SER A 32 -12.17 -26.69 3.76
CA SER A 32 -13.19 -25.95 4.50
C SER A 32 -12.78 -24.48 4.64
N PRO A 33 -13.70 -23.50 4.54
CA PRO A 33 -13.39 -22.12 4.89
C PRO A 33 -13.07 -22.07 6.38
N GLU A 34 -11.88 -21.56 6.70
CA GLU A 34 -11.46 -21.31 8.08
C GLU A 34 -12.43 -20.33 8.74
N PRO A 35 -12.83 -20.52 10.01
CA PRO A 35 -13.63 -19.55 10.71
C PRO A 35 -12.82 -18.26 10.85
N GLU A 36 -13.40 -17.15 10.41
CA GLU A 36 -12.90 -15.81 10.73
C GLU A 36 -12.76 -15.74 12.26
N SER A 37 -11.52 -15.52 12.69
CA SER A 37 -11.16 -15.42 14.10
C SER A 37 -11.94 -14.27 14.72
N GLU A 38 -12.96 -14.59 15.53
CA GLU A 38 -13.70 -13.68 16.42
C GLU A 38 -12.80 -13.18 17.57
N GLU A 39 -11.60 -12.67 17.26
CA GLU A 39 -10.71 -12.07 18.24
C GLU A 39 -11.25 -10.68 18.59
N SER A 40 -12.22 -10.68 19.49
CA SER A 40 -12.57 -9.62 20.42
C SER A 40 -13.03 -8.30 19.81
N ASP A 41 -14.34 -8.20 19.57
CA ASP A 41 -15.09 -6.95 19.72
C ASP A 41 -15.34 -6.65 21.22
N LEU A 42 -14.28 -6.77 22.03
CA LEU A 42 -14.30 -6.25 23.40
C LEU A 42 -13.95 -4.78 23.30
N GLU A 43 -14.87 -3.91 23.72
CA GLU A 43 -14.62 -2.49 23.93
C GLU A 43 -13.56 -2.34 25.02
N ILE A 44 -12.29 -2.42 24.61
CA ILE A 44 -11.16 -2.12 25.48
C ILE A 44 -11.30 -0.66 25.86
N ASP A 45 -11.46 -0.43 27.15
CA ASP A 45 -11.44 0.90 27.74
C ASP A 45 -10.11 1.58 27.36
N ASN A 46 -10.22 2.62 26.52
CA ASN A 46 -9.08 3.39 26.05
C ASN A 46 -8.73 4.54 27.02
N GLU A 47 -9.33 4.59 28.20
CA GLU A 47 -9.04 5.60 29.22
C GLU A 47 -7.60 5.42 29.74
N GLY A 48 -6.72 6.33 29.30
CA GLY A 48 -5.27 6.28 29.55
C GLY A 48 -4.41 5.89 28.34
N VAL A 49 -5.01 5.56 27.19
CA VAL A 49 -4.29 5.35 25.92
C VAL A 49 -3.94 6.72 25.34
N ILE A 50 -2.64 7.03 25.31
CA ILE A 50 -2.12 8.26 24.68
C ILE A 50 -2.39 8.16 23.17
N GLU A 51 -2.98 9.21 22.60
CA GLU A 51 -3.20 9.30 21.16
C GLU A 51 -1.87 9.17 20.41
N PRO A 52 -1.86 8.60 19.19
CA PRO A 52 -0.65 8.59 18.38
C PRO A 52 -0.23 10.03 18.09
N ASP A 53 1.01 10.37 18.41
CA ASP A 53 1.59 11.66 18.04
C ASP A 53 1.54 11.81 16.51
N ASN A 54 0.85 12.87 16.06
CA ASN A 54 0.72 13.25 14.65
C ASN A 54 1.66 14.42 14.30
N ASP A 55 2.72 14.60 15.09
CA ASP A 55 3.72 15.65 14.86
C ASP A 55 4.54 15.36 13.60
N ASP A 56 5.05 16.43 12.99
CA ASP A 56 5.90 16.32 11.80
C ASP A 56 7.16 15.50 12.13
N PRO A 57 7.66 14.68 11.18
CA PRO A 57 8.88 13.91 11.38
C PRO A 57 10.04 14.82 11.81
N GLN A 58 10.81 14.36 12.79
CA GLN A 58 11.99 15.07 13.28
C GLN A 58 12.95 15.42 12.13
N GLU A 59 13.42 16.67 12.09
CA GLU A 59 14.34 17.12 11.06
C GLU A 59 15.76 16.58 11.31
N MET A 60 16.35 15.93 10.30
CA MET A 60 17.64 15.22 10.41
C MET A 60 18.79 15.86 9.61
N GLY A 61 18.54 17.00 8.95
CA GLY A 61 19.50 17.57 7.99
C GLY A 61 19.65 16.73 6.71
N ASP A 62 20.53 17.17 5.80
CA ASP A 62 20.88 16.42 4.60
C ASP A 62 22.22 15.71 4.79
N GLU A 63 22.20 14.38 4.88
CA GLU A 63 23.42 13.56 5.06
C GLU A 63 24.48 13.79 3.97
N ASN A 64 24.11 14.31 2.79
CA ASN A 64 25.03 14.51 1.66
C ASN A 64 25.59 15.93 1.56
N VAL A 65 25.21 16.85 2.47
CA VAL A 65 25.71 18.21 2.43
C VAL A 65 27.21 18.25 2.68
N GLU A 66 27.95 19.00 1.86
CA GLU A 66 29.37 19.25 2.11
C GLU A 66 29.50 20.23 3.29
N VAL A 67 29.95 19.72 4.44
CA VAL A 67 30.13 20.53 5.64
C VAL A 67 31.40 21.38 5.49
N THR A 68 31.22 22.69 5.31
CA THR A 68 32.33 23.66 5.27
C THR A 68 32.81 24.03 6.67
N GLU A 69 34.03 24.59 6.78
CA GLU A 69 34.59 25.06 8.06
C GLU A 69 33.65 26.06 8.76
N GLU A 70 33.06 27.00 8.01
CA GLU A 70 32.09 27.96 8.54
C GLU A 70 30.84 27.27 9.10
N MET A 71 30.32 26.24 8.41
CA MET A 71 29.19 25.46 8.91
C MET A 71 29.54 24.65 10.17
N MET A 72 30.78 24.16 10.28
CA MET A 72 31.24 23.48 11.51
C MET A 72 31.28 24.44 12.69
N ASP A 73 31.77 25.67 12.48
CA ASP A 73 31.82 26.70 13.52
C ASP A 73 30.40 27.11 13.95
N GLN A 74 29.50 27.38 12.99
CA GLN A 74 28.10 27.70 13.28
C GLN A 74 27.39 26.54 14.01
N ALA A 75 27.63 25.28 13.60
CA ALA A 75 27.09 24.12 14.30
C ALA A 75 27.61 24.01 15.74
N ASN A 76 28.89 24.33 15.95
CA ASN A 76 29.49 24.34 17.29
C ASN A 76 28.94 25.48 18.17
N GLU A 77 28.69 26.66 17.62
CA GLU A 77 28.02 27.76 18.31
C GLU A 77 26.61 27.34 18.76
N LYS A 78 25.80 26.81 17.83
CA LYS A 78 24.45 26.29 18.12
C LYS A 78 24.47 25.19 19.18
N LYS A 79 25.45 24.29 19.14
CA LYS A 79 25.66 23.27 20.16
C LYS A 79 25.92 23.88 21.54
N MET A 80 26.72 24.95 21.64
CA MET A 80 26.96 25.65 22.91
C MET A 80 25.71 26.36 23.40
N GLU A 81 24.97 27.04 22.52
CA GLU A 81 23.68 27.65 22.85
C GLU A 81 22.69 26.61 23.39
N ALA A 82 22.61 25.43 22.76
CA ALA A 82 21.75 24.34 23.20
C ALA A 82 22.11 23.85 24.61
N ILE A 83 23.41 23.74 24.92
CA ILE A 83 23.89 23.35 26.26
C ILE A 83 23.54 24.44 27.30
N ASN A 84 23.66 25.71 26.94
CA ASN A 84 23.27 26.81 27.82
C ASN A 84 21.75 26.79 28.09
N ALA A 85 20.93 26.64 27.05
CA ALA A 85 19.48 26.49 27.20
C ALA A 85 19.11 25.30 28.09
N LEU A 86 19.83 24.18 27.97
CA LEU A 86 19.66 23.02 28.84
C LEU A 86 19.97 23.36 30.32
N SER A 87 21.02 24.16 30.57
CA SER A 87 21.38 24.60 31.93
C SER A 87 20.32 25.52 32.56
N GLU A 88 19.56 26.24 31.72
CA GLU A 88 18.44 27.10 32.11
C GLU A 88 17.12 26.32 32.25
N GLY A 89 17.11 25.03 31.88
CA GLY A 89 15.93 24.16 31.90
C GLY A 89 15.02 24.30 30.68
N GLU A 90 15.44 25.05 29.65
CA GLU A 90 14.68 25.28 28.42
C GLU A 90 14.83 24.08 27.45
N LEU A 91 14.22 22.95 27.79
CA LEU A 91 14.38 21.68 27.06
C LEU A 91 14.01 21.77 25.58
N GLN A 92 12.85 22.35 25.26
CA GLN A 92 12.39 22.45 23.86
C GLN A 92 13.34 23.29 23.02
N LYS A 93 13.73 24.46 23.52
CA LYS A 93 14.69 25.34 22.85
C LYS A 93 16.04 24.65 22.63
N ALA A 94 16.49 23.83 23.60
CA ALA A 94 17.70 23.04 23.43
C ALA A 94 17.56 22.00 22.30
N VAL A 95 16.41 21.33 22.17
CA VAL A 95 16.09 20.42 21.06
C VAL A 95 16.14 21.15 19.72
N ASP A 96 15.52 22.34 19.64
CA ASP A 96 15.49 23.15 18.42
C ASP A 96 16.91 23.59 18.01
N LEU A 97 17.73 24.03 18.98
CA LEU A 97 19.12 24.43 18.74
C LEU A 97 20.02 23.26 18.34
N PHE A 98 19.82 22.07 18.90
CA PHE A 98 20.52 20.88 18.41
C PHE A 98 20.07 20.49 17.00
N THR A 99 18.81 20.70 16.66
CA THR A 99 18.28 20.46 15.30
C THR A 99 18.89 21.43 14.29
N ASP A 100 19.00 22.71 14.62
CA ASP A 100 19.75 23.69 13.83
C ASP A 100 21.21 23.28 13.64
N ALA A 101 21.88 22.83 14.71
CA ALA A 101 23.27 22.37 14.65
C ALA A 101 23.42 21.15 13.72
N ILE A 102 22.47 20.21 13.74
CA ILE A 102 22.45 19.02 12.88
C ILE A 102 22.26 19.40 11.41
N LYS A 103 21.38 20.35 11.10
CA LYS A 103 21.21 20.84 9.72
C LYS A 103 22.50 21.43 9.15
N LEU A 104 23.31 22.06 10.01
CA LEU A 104 24.61 22.64 9.64
C LEU A 104 25.72 21.59 9.56
N ASN A 105 25.74 20.61 10.46
CA ASN A 105 26.74 19.54 10.47
C ASN A 105 26.10 18.17 10.79
N PRO A 106 25.48 17.52 9.79
CA PRO A 106 24.77 16.26 9.99
C PRO A 106 25.71 15.06 10.19
N CYS A 107 27.02 15.25 10.02
CA CYS A 107 28.02 14.21 10.24
C CYS A 107 28.54 14.16 11.68
N LEU A 108 28.12 15.08 12.55
CA LEU A 108 28.63 15.17 13.91
C LEU A 108 27.79 14.35 14.91
N ALA A 109 28.23 13.12 15.17
CA ALA A 109 27.54 12.13 16.02
C ALA A 109 27.07 12.67 17.38
N ILE A 110 27.89 13.49 18.05
CA ILE A 110 27.60 14.02 19.39
C ILE A 110 26.35 14.92 19.41
N LEU A 111 25.95 15.53 18.29
CA LEU A 111 24.74 16.35 18.21
C LEU A 111 23.50 15.48 18.37
N TYR A 112 23.42 14.37 17.63
CA TYR A 112 22.32 13.41 17.74
C TYR A 112 22.26 12.77 19.13
N ALA A 113 23.40 12.35 19.67
CA ALA A 113 23.44 11.74 21.01
C ALA A 113 22.96 12.71 22.11
N LYS A 114 23.26 14.01 21.99
CA LYS A 114 22.78 15.03 22.92
C LYS A 114 21.29 15.34 22.72
N ARG A 115 20.84 15.47 21.48
CA ARG A 115 19.42 15.70 21.16
C ARG A 115 18.55 14.55 21.66
N ALA A 116 18.94 13.30 21.41
CA ALA A 116 18.22 12.11 21.86
C ALA A 116 17.88 12.09 23.35
N ARG A 117 18.79 12.58 24.21
CA ARG A 117 18.59 12.64 25.66
C ARG A 117 17.50 13.62 26.09
N LEU A 118 17.19 14.58 25.23
CA LEU A 118 16.18 15.61 25.47
C LEU A 118 14.83 15.27 24.84
N LEU A 119 14.79 14.28 23.95
CA LEU A 119 13.56 13.86 23.29
C LEU A 119 12.68 13.07 24.27
N GLY A 120 11.42 13.48 24.37
CA GLY A 120 10.39 12.77 25.14
C GLY A 120 9.85 11.53 24.42
N HIS A 121 10.17 11.36 23.14
CA HIS A 121 9.66 10.30 22.29
C HIS A 121 10.72 9.21 22.05
N TRP A 122 10.38 7.98 22.41
CA TRP A 122 11.32 6.85 22.31
C TRP A 122 11.71 6.53 20.86
N GLU A 123 10.81 6.71 19.89
CA GLU A 123 11.08 6.44 18.47
C GLU A 123 12.12 7.41 17.90
N GLU A 124 11.96 8.70 18.14
CA GLU A 124 12.91 9.74 17.71
C GLU A 124 14.25 9.60 18.43
N ALA A 125 14.24 9.37 19.75
CA ALA A 125 15.45 9.14 20.52
C ALA A 125 16.23 7.90 20.03
N ALA A 126 15.53 6.81 19.70
CA ALA A 126 16.16 5.61 19.13
C ALA A 126 16.80 5.91 17.77
N HIS A 127 16.14 6.70 16.94
CA HIS A 127 16.64 7.09 15.62
C HIS A 127 17.92 7.94 15.73
N ASP A 128 17.91 8.97 16.58
CA ASP A 128 19.08 9.80 16.85
C ASP A 128 20.26 8.99 17.40
N LEU A 129 20.02 8.10 18.37
CA LEU A 129 21.08 7.27 18.94
C LEU A 129 21.65 6.25 17.94
N ALA A 130 20.79 5.66 17.10
CA ALA A 130 21.22 4.76 16.04
C ALA A 130 22.10 5.50 15.01
N LEU A 131 21.72 6.72 14.64
CA LEU A 131 22.51 7.55 13.73
C LEU A 131 23.83 8.00 14.38
N ALA A 132 23.80 8.40 15.66
CA ALA A 132 25.01 8.71 16.42
C ALA A 132 25.99 7.53 16.37
N CYS A 133 25.56 6.31 16.72
CA CYS A 133 26.40 5.11 16.67
C CYS A 133 26.87 4.73 15.26
N LYS A 134 26.10 5.08 14.22
CA LYS A 134 26.48 4.87 12.81
C LYS A 134 27.59 5.82 12.37
N LEU A 135 27.55 7.07 12.84
CA LEU A 135 28.53 8.12 12.51
C LEU A 135 29.83 7.95 13.29
N ASP A 136 29.73 7.85 14.61
CA ASP A 136 30.86 7.63 15.50
C ASP A 136 30.42 6.75 16.67
N TYR A 137 31.02 5.57 16.79
CA TYR A 137 30.61 4.62 17.81
C TYR A 137 31.05 5.11 19.19
N ASP A 138 30.05 5.45 20.01
CA ASP A 138 30.22 5.83 21.42
C ASP A 138 29.54 4.79 22.33
N GLU A 139 30.24 4.36 23.39
CA GLU A 139 29.74 3.34 24.31
C GLU A 139 28.50 3.81 25.08
N ASP A 140 28.46 5.09 25.48
CA ASP A 140 27.33 5.65 26.22
C ASP A 140 26.09 5.75 25.31
N ALA A 141 26.25 6.23 24.07
CA ALA A 141 25.18 6.27 23.08
C ALA A 141 24.63 4.87 22.76
N SER A 142 25.52 3.89 22.59
CA SER A 142 25.19 2.49 22.34
C SER A 142 24.44 1.87 23.53
N ALA A 143 24.83 2.18 24.76
CA ALA A 143 24.15 1.73 25.96
C ALA A 143 22.73 2.31 26.05
N MET A 144 22.56 3.62 25.86
CA MET A 144 21.23 4.25 25.82
C MET A 144 20.36 3.66 24.71
N LEU A 145 20.92 3.41 23.53
CA LEU A 145 20.17 2.81 22.42
C LEU A 145 19.57 1.46 22.81
N LYS A 146 20.31 0.60 23.52
CA LYS A 146 19.80 -0.70 23.99
C LYS A 146 18.61 -0.57 24.95
N GLU A 147 18.53 0.51 25.72
CA GLU A 147 17.41 0.78 26.63
C GLU A 147 16.19 1.36 25.91
N VAL A 148 16.42 2.26 24.96
CA VAL A 148 15.39 3.00 24.21
C VAL A 148 14.77 2.15 23.11
N GLN A 149 15.57 1.36 22.39
CA GLN A 149 15.17 0.55 21.23
C GLN A 149 13.95 -0.36 21.48
N PRO A 150 13.88 -1.18 22.56
CA PRO A 150 12.73 -2.05 22.77
C PRO A 150 11.44 -1.28 23.09
N ARG A 151 11.53 -0.05 23.63
CA ARG A 151 10.37 0.81 23.86
C ARG A 151 9.89 1.42 22.55
N ALA A 152 10.81 1.94 21.75
CA ALA A 152 10.52 2.45 20.41
C ALA A 152 9.85 1.40 19.53
N GLN A 153 10.37 0.17 19.50
CA GLN A 153 9.82 -0.93 18.73
C GLN A 153 8.37 -1.27 19.12
N LYS A 154 8.06 -1.31 20.41
CA LYS A 154 6.69 -1.56 20.89
C LYS A 154 5.72 -0.48 20.43
N ILE A 155 6.15 0.78 20.44
CA ILE A 155 5.34 1.92 19.98
C ILE A 155 5.10 1.80 18.47
N ALA A 156 6.16 1.54 17.68
CA ALA A 156 6.07 1.36 16.24
C ALA A 156 5.14 0.20 15.86
N GLU A 157 5.25 -0.94 16.56
CA GLU A 157 4.41 -2.12 16.33
C GLU A 157 2.94 -1.83 16.66
N HIS A 158 2.68 -1.13 17.76
CA HIS A 158 1.34 -0.71 18.14
C HIS A 158 0.74 0.23 17.09
N ARG A 159 1.49 1.25 16.64
CA ARG A 159 1.06 2.20 15.60
C ARG A 159 0.72 1.47 14.29
N ARG A 160 1.59 0.59 13.81
CA ARG A 160 1.35 -0.25 12.61
C ARG A 160 0.15 -1.18 12.74
N LYS A 161 -0.16 -1.66 13.95
CA LYS A 161 -1.36 -2.47 14.19
C LYS A 161 -2.63 -1.62 14.08
N TYR A 162 -2.62 -0.42 14.63
CA TYR A 162 -3.77 0.49 14.58
C TYR A 162 -4.01 1.06 13.18
N GLU A 163 -2.94 1.43 12.46
CA GLU A 163 -3.02 1.89 11.06
C GLU A 163 -3.63 0.83 10.17
N ARG A 164 -3.15 -0.43 10.23
CA ARG A 164 -3.73 -1.54 9.47
C ARG A 164 -5.21 -1.74 9.78
N LYS A 165 -5.60 -1.71 11.05
CA LYS A 165 -7.02 -1.83 11.44
C LYS A 165 -7.87 -0.68 10.89
N ARG A 166 -7.32 0.54 10.81
CA ARG A 166 -8.02 1.70 10.26
C ARG A 166 -8.17 1.59 8.74
N GLU A 167 -7.09 1.25 8.03
CA GLU A 167 -7.09 1.06 6.58
C GLU A 167 -8.01 -0.09 6.17
N GLU A 168 -7.99 -1.22 6.89
CA GLU A 168 -8.89 -2.35 6.64
C GLU A 168 -10.36 -1.94 6.77
N LYS A 169 -10.72 -1.13 7.79
CA LYS A 169 -12.07 -0.59 7.95
C LYS A 169 -12.44 0.34 6.79
N GLU A 170 -11.57 1.28 6.42
CA GLU A 170 -11.81 2.21 5.31
C GLU A 170 -11.95 1.49 3.95
N ILE A 171 -11.12 0.47 3.70
CA ILE A 171 -11.19 -0.38 2.50
C ILE A 171 -12.48 -1.20 2.51
N LYS A 172 -12.87 -1.80 3.64
CA LYS A 172 -14.12 -2.55 3.76
C LYS A 172 -15.34 -1.67 3.47
N GLU A 173 -15.41 -0.48 4.08
CA GLU A 173 -16.49 0.48 3.82
C GLU A 173 -16.52 0.96 2.36
N ARG A 174 -15.35 1.14 1.73
CA ARG A 174 -15.27 1.51 0.31
C ARG A 174 -15.76 0.35 -0.58
N MET A 175 -15.38 -0.88 -0.28
CA MET A 175 -15.84 -2.07 -1.01
C MET A 175 -17.36 -2.25 -0.86
N GLU A 176 -17.92 -2.06 0.33
CA GLU A 176 -19.37 -2.14 0.58
C GLU A 176 -20.14 -1.06 -0.20
N ARG A 177 -19.63 0.18 -0.23
CA ARG A 177 -20.22 1.26 -1.04
C ARG A 177 -20.22 0.95 -2.52
N VAL A 178 -19.11 0.42 -3.05
CA VAL A 178 -19.01 0.02 -4.47
C VAL A 178 -19.94 -1.15 -4.77
N LYS A 179 -20.00 -2.15 -3.89
CA LYS A 179 -20.91 -3.31 -4.03
C LYS A 179 -22.37 -2.86 -4.06
N LYS A 180 -22.78 -2.00 -3.13
CA LYS A 180 -24.15 -1.46 -3.07
C LYS A 180 -24.52 -0.67 -4.34
N ALA A 181 -23.62 0.18 -4.82
CA ALA A 181 -23.83 0.93 -6.06
C ALA A 181 -23.95 -0.01 -7.28
N ARG A 182 -23.16 -1.08 -7.33
CA ARG A 182 -23.24 -2.09 -8.39
C ARG A 182 -24.56 -2.86 -8.35
N GLU A 183 -25.00 -3.29 -7.17
CA GLU A 183 -26.27 -3.99 -6.98
C GLU A 183 -27.47 -3.12 -7.34
N GLU A 184 -27.44 -1.82 -6.99
CA GLU A 184 -28.47 -0.86 -7.33
C GLU A 184 -28.53 -0.61 -8.85
N HIS A 185 -27.37 -0.43 -9.49
CA HIS A 185 -27.27 -0.29 -10.94
C HIS A 185 -27.77 -1.54 -11.68
N GLU A 186 -27.42 -2.74 -11.21
CA GLU A 186 -27.90 -4.00 -11.78
C GLU A 186 -29.42 -4.18 -11.59
N ARG A 187 -29.95 -3.81 -10.42
CA ARG A 187 -31.40 -3.82 -10.17
C ARG A 187 -32.13 -2.86 -11.09
N ALA A 188 -31.63 -1.63 -11.26
CA ALA A 188 -32.21 -0.64 -12.16
C ALA A 188 -32.19 -1.12 -13.62
N GLN A 189 -31.09 -1.76 -14.06
CA GLN A 189 -31.00 -2.36 -15.39
C GLN A 189 -32.02 -3.48 -15.59
N ARG A 190 -32.15 -4.42 -14.64
CA ARG A 190 -33.16 -5.48 -14.73
C ARG A 190 -34.58 -4.96 -14.74
N GLU A 191 -34.88 -3.90 -13.98
CA GLU A 191 -36.20 -3.28 -13.98
C GLU A 191 -36.50 -2.58 -15.32
N GLU A 192 -35.53 -1.88 -15.90
CA GLU A 192 -35.66 -1.27 -17.23
C GLU A 192 -35.84 -2.34 -18.32
N GLU A 193 -35.07 -3.43 -18.28
CA GLU A 193 -35.19 -4.56 -19.20
C GLU A 193 -36.53 -5.27 -19.05
N ALA A 194 -37.00 -5.51 -17.82
CA ALA A 194 -38.33 -6.07 -17.56
C ALA A 194 -39.45 -5.15 -18.06
N ARG A 195 -39.30 -3.83 -17.89
CA ARG A 195 -40.24 -2.84 -18.43
C ARG A 195 -40.23 -2.81 -19.96
N ARG A 196 -39.07 -2.99 -20.59
CA ARG A 196 -38.92 -3.16 -22.05
C ARG A 196 -39.54 -4.48 -22.54
N GLN A 197 -39.38 -5.58 -21.81
CA GLN A 197 -39.97 -6.89 -22.17
C GLN A 197 -41.48 -6.95 -21.94
N ALA A 198 -42.00 -6.33 -20.88
CA ALA A 198 -43.44 -6.23 -20.61
C ALA A 198 -44.16 -5.28 -21.58
N GLY A 199 -43.42 -4.37 -22.23
CA GLY A 199 -43.89 -3.53 -23.33
C GLY A 199 -43.64 -4.18 -24.69
N GLY A 200 -44.46 -5.17 -25.06
CA GLY A 200 -44.48 -5.72 -26.41
C GLY A 200 -44.77 -4.64 -27.47
N ALA A 201 -44.01 -4.66 -28.55
CA ALA A 201 -44.07 -3.81 -29.74
C ALA A 201 -45.35 -2.97 -29.96
N GLN A 202 -45.21 -1.64 -29.91
CA GLN A 202 -46.07 -0.72 -30.64
C GLN A 202 -45.18 0.27 -31.41
N PHE A 203 -44.70 -0.16 -32.57
CA PHE A 203 -44.32 0.78 -33.63
C PHE A 203 -45.61 1.22 -34.34
N GLY A 204 -46.00 2.50 -34.25
CA GLY A 204 -47.01 3.09 -35.12
C GLY A 204 -47.95 4.12 -34.47
N GLY A 205 -47.70 5.40 -34.70
CA GLY A 205 -48.60 6.52 -34.36
C GLY A 205 -48.00 7.91 -34.67
N PHE A 206 -47.97 8.28 -35.96
CA PHE A 206 -47.69 9.57 -36.63
C PHE A 206 -48.24 10.86 -35.93
N PRO A 207 -48.08 12.11 -36.45
CA PRO A 207 -46.95 12.88 -36.98
C PRO A 207 -46.94 14.36 -36.50
N GLY A 208 -45.77 14.98 -36.29
CA GLY A 208 -45.60 16.45 -36.38
C GLY A 208 -46.15 17.33 -35.24
N GLY A 209 -45.25 18.09 -34.60
CA GLY A 209 -45.62 19.27 -33.82
C GLY A 209 -44.61 19.67 -32.74
N PHE A 210 -43.50 20.31 -33.10
CA PHE A 210 -43.27 21.74 -32.85
C PHE A 210 -41.85 22.17 -33.31
N PRO A 211 -41.71 23.38 -33.90
CA PRO A 211 -40.47 23.90 -34.46
C PRO A 211 -39.72 24.84 -33.49
N GLY A 212 -38.40 24.66 -33.40
CA GLY A 212 -37.47 25.71 -32.95
C GLY A 212 -37.05 25.71 -31.48
N GLY A 213 -35.74 25.54 -31.23
CA GLY A 213 -35.12 25.87 -29.94
C GLY A 213 -33.83 25.11 -29.57
N PHE A 214 -32.72 25.49 -30.20
CA PHE A 214 -31.32 25.30 -29.76
C PHE A 214 -30.59 23.93 -29.90
N PRO A 215 -29.25 23.96 -30.15
CA PRO A 215 -28.45 22.89 -30.73
C PRO A 215 -27.48 22.22 -29.74
N GLY A 216 -27.28 20.91 -29.90
CA GLY A 216 -26.18 20.16 -29.27
C GLY A 216 -26.56 19.39 -28.00
N ALA A 217 -25.91 18.24 -27.84
CA ALA A 217 -26.01 17.26 -26.75
C ALA A 217 -27.22 16.30 -26.79
N MET A 218 -26.94 15.11 -27.32
CA MET A 218 -27.73 13.90 -27.16
C MET A 218 -27.75 13.50 -25.66
N PRO A 219 -28.92 13.33 -25.02
CA PRO A 219 -29.00 12.97 -23.61
C PRO A 219 -28.94 11.45 -23.46
N GLY A 220 -27.73 10.91 -23.29
CA GLY A 220 -27.51 9.46 -23.17
C GLY A 220 -26.19 9.06 -22.51
N GLY A 221 -25.61 9.92 -21.67
CA GLY A 221 -24.34 9.67 -21.00
C GLY A 221 -24.53 8.93 -19.67
N MET A 222 -24.01 7.71 -19.61
CA MET A 222 -23.93 6.86 -18.40
C MET A 222 -23.32 7.63 -17.21
N PRO A 223 -24.05 7.82 -16.09
CA PRO A 223 -23.57 8.57 -14.93
C PRO A 223 -22.68 7.68 -14.05
N GLY A 224 -21.37 7.73 -14.30
CA GLY A 224 -20.38 7.01 -13.48
C GLY A 224 -18.94 7.09 -13.99
N MET A 225 -18.75 7.51 -15.24
CA MET A 225 -17.43 7.55 -15.88
C MET A 225 -16.69 8.90 -15.74
N ALA A 226 -17.33 9.89 -15.09
CA ALA A 226 -16.85 11.29 -15.05
C ALA A 226 -15.78 11.58 -13.97
N GLY A 227 -15.32 10.56 -13.23
CA GLY A 227 -14.38 10.72 -12.10
C GLY A 227 -12.92 10.38 -12.41
N MET A 228 -12.59 9.94 -13.63
CA MET A 228 -11.24 9.48 -13.97
C MET A 228 -10.51 10.54 -14.82
N PRO A 229 -9.44 11.18 -14.31
CA PRO A 229 -8.64 12.14 -15.08
C PRO A 229 -8.14 11.47 -16.38
N GLY A 230 -8.36 12.13 -17.53
CA GLY A 230 -7.93 11.66 -18.85
C GLY A 230 -8.92 10.80 -19.62
N LEU A 231 -10.03 10.36 -19.02
CA LEU A 231 -11.02 9.54 -19.73
C LEU A 231 -11.82 10.34 -20.78
N ASN A 232 -11.98 11.64 -20.57
CA ASN A 232 -12.63 12.55 -21.52
C ASN A 232 -11.78 12.76 -22.79
N GLU A 233 -10.45 12.69 -22.68
CA GLU A 233 -9.51 12.77 -23.81
C GLU A 233 -9.43 11.45 -24.59
N ILE A 234 -9.55 10.32 -23.90
CA ILE A 234 -9.66 8.98 -24.50
C ILE A 234 -10.92 8.88 -25.37
N LEU A 235 -12.07 9.31 -24.84
CA LEU A 235 -13.36 9.23 -25.56
C LEU A 235 -13.45 10.21 -26.75
N SER A 236 -12.61 11.24 -26.75
CA SER A 236 -12.55 12.22 -27.84
C SER A 236 -11.59 11.78 -28.97
N ASP A 237 -10.84 10.69 -28.79
CA ASP A 237 -9.95 10.18 -29.81
C ASP A 237 -10.72 9.24 -30.78
N PRO A 238 -10.87 9.63 -32.05
CA PRO A 238 -11.63 8.83 -33.03
C PRO A 238 -11.03 7.44 -33.26
N GLU A 239 -9.72 7.26 -33.05
CA GLU A 239 -9.07 5.96 -33.21
C GLU A 239 -9.24 5.07 -31.97
N VAL A 240 -9.31 5.65 -30.76
CA VAL A 240 -9.64 4.88 -29.56
C VAL A 240 -11.11 4.49 -29.55
N LEU A 241 -11.99 5.38 -30.02
CA LEU A 241 -13.40 5.07 -30.23
C LEU A 241 -13.59 3.92 -31.22
N ALA A 242 -12.86 3.94 -32.34
CA ALA A 242 -12.89 2.86 -33.33
C ALA A 242 -12.36 1.54 -32.76
N ALA A 243 -11.31 1.58 -31.93
CA ALA A 243 -10.78 0.40 -31.26
C ALA A 243 -11.75 -0.17 -30.20
N MET A 244 -12.51 0.68 -29.50
CA MET A 244 -13.55 0.23 -28.55
C MET A 244 -14.77 -0.39 -29.24
N GLN A 245 -15.00 -0.05 -30.51
CA GLN A 245 -16.03 -0.68 -31.34
C GLN A 245 -15.61 -2.04 -31.88
N ASP A 246 -14.32 -2.42 -31.76
CA ASP A 246 -13.86 -3.74 -32.14
C ASP A 246 -14.30 -4.79 -31.09
N PRO A 247 -15.07 -5.82 -31.50
CA PRO A 247 -15.60 -6.82 -30.58
C PRO A 247 -14.51 -7.58 -29.81
N GLU A 248 -13.34 -7.79 -30.40
CA GLU A 248 -12.24 -8.53 -29.76
C GLU A 248 -11.56 -7.66 -28.70
N VAL A 249 -11.47 -6.35 -28.94
CA VAL A 249 -10.89 -5.40 -27.99
C VAL A 249 -11.83 -5.17 -26.80
N MET A 250 -13.14 -5.11 -27.04
CA MET A 250 -14.14 -4.99 -25.97
C MET A 250 -14.16 -6.23 -25.08
N ALA A 251 -14.13 -7.42 -25.67
CA ALA A 251 -14.05 -8.68 -24.94
C ALA A 251 -12.76 -8.77 -24.09
N ALA A 252 -11.62 -8.37 -24.66
CA ALA A 252 -10.35 -8.32 -23.94
C ALA A 252 -10.36 -7.31 -22.79
N PHE A 253 -10.89 -6.11 -23.03
CA PHE A 253 -11.01 -5.07 -21.99
C PHE A 253 -11.91 -5.52 -20.84
N GLN A 254 -13.03 -6.17 -21.14
CA GLN A 254 -13.93 -6.71 -20.12
C GLN A 254 -13.29 -7.85 -19.31
N ASP A 255 -12.55 -8.76 -19.96
CA ASP A 255 -11.87 -9.86 -19.28
C ASP A 255 -10.76 -9.35 -18.34
N VAL A 256 -9.98 -8.36 -18.79
CA VAL A 256 -8.93 -7.72 -17.96
C VAL A 256 -9.52 -6.87 -16.85
N ALA A 257 -10.64 -6.16 -17.10
CA ALA A 257 -11.32 -5.38 -16.07
C ALA A 257 -11.91 -6.26 -14.96
N GLN A 258 -12.37 -7.47 -15.31
CA GLN A 258 -12.84 -8.47 -14.33
C GLN A 258 -11.67 -9.17 -13.64
N ASN A 259 -10.55 -9.38 -14.33
CA ASN A 259 -9.35 -9.99 -13.76
C ASN A 259 -8.07 -9.44 -14.42
N PRO A 260 -7.33 -8.54 -13.74
CA PRO A 260 -6.10 -7.95 -14.27
C PRO A 260 -5.02 -8.97 -14.66
N ALA A 261 -5.02 -10.18 -14.08
CA ALA A 261 -4.08 -11.24 -14.44
C ALA A 261 -4.31 -11.80 -15.85
N ASN A 262 -5.50 -11.60 -16.44
CA ASN A 262 -5.82 -12.06 -17.78
C ASN A 262 -5.17 -11.22 -18.89
N MET A 263 -4.55 -10.09 -18.56
CA MET A 263 -3.85 -9.23 -19.52
C MET A 263 -2.82 -9.99 -20.35
N SER A 264 -2.13 -10.96 -19.74
CA SER A 264 -1.13 -11.81 -20.41
C SER A 264 -1.70 -12.61 -21.59
N LYS A 265 -3.01 -12.91 -21.60
CA LYS A 265 -3.68 -13.65 -22.69
C LYS A 265 -3.77 -12.81 -23.97
N TYR A 266 -3.82 -11.50 -23.84
CA TYR A 266 -4.04 -10.57 -24.94
C TYR A 266 -2.77 -9.86 -25.42
N GLN A 267 -1.62 -10.17 -24.82
CA GLN A 267 -0.31 -9.64 -25.25
C GLN A 267 0.03 -9.97 -26.71
N ASN A 268 -0.50 -11.08 -27.22
CA ASN A 268 -0.30 -11.50 -28.61
C ASN A 268 -1.42 -11.01 -29.55
N ASN A 269 -2.45 -10.33 -29.04
CA ASN A 269 -3.51 -9.77 -29.89
C ASN A 269 -3.07 -8.39 -30.41
N PRO A 270 -2.84 -8.23 -31.73
CA PRO A 270 -2.31 -6.99 -32.30
C PRO A 270 -3.25 -5.80 -32.11
N LYS A 271 -4.56 -6.02 -32.05
CA LYS A 271 -5.55 -4.94 -31.84
C LYS A 271 -5.52 -4.42 -30.41
N VAL A 272 -5.42 -5.32 -29.44
CA VAL A 272 -5.33 -4.98 -28.02
C VAL A 272 -4.00 -4.30 -27.73
N MET A 273 -2.90 -4.80 -28.29
CA MET A 273 -1.58 -4.16 -28.17
C MET A 273 -1.50 -2.80 -28.84
N SER A 274 -2.19 -2.61 -29.98
CA SER A 274 -2.30 -1.29 -30.62
C SER A 274 -3.01 -0.28 -29.72
N LEU A 275 -4.11 -0.69 -29.07
CA LEU A 275 -4.82 0.17 -28.12
C LEU A 275 -3.98 0.49 -26.88
N ILE A 276 -3.32 -0.52 -26.28
CA ILE A 276 -2.44 -0.32 -25.13
C ILE A 276 -1.29 0.63 -25.46
N SER A 277 -0.67 0.46 -26.64
CA SER A 277 0.44 1.32 -27.08
C SER A 277 0.00 2.78 -27.29
N LYS A 278 -1.23 3.00 -27.77
CA LYS A 278 -1.80 4.35 -27.93
C LYS A 278 -2.15 4.98 -26.59
N LEU A 279 -2.74 4.21 -25.67
CA LEU A 279 -2.99 4.66 -24.31
C LEU A 279 -1.67 4.96 -23.58
N SER A 280 -0.66 4.11 -23.68
CA SER A 280 0.65 4.37 -23.07
C SER A 280 1.38 5.55 -23.71
N ALA A 281 1.24 5.80 -25.01
CA ALA A 281 1.82 6.99 -25.64
C ALA A 281 1.14 8.29 -25.17
N LYS A 282 -0.18 8.26 -24.94
CA LYS A 282 -0.95 9.42 -24.47
C LYS A 282 -0.82 9.67 -22.96
N PHE A 283 -0.61 8.64 -22.15
CA PHE A 283 -0.51 8.75 -20.69
C PHE A 283 0.90 8.57 -20.13
N GLY A 284 1.83 8.00 -20.90
CA GLY A 284 3.23 7.77 -20.54
C GLY A 284 4.20 8.85 -21.03
N SER A 285 3.71 9.82 -21.81
CA SER A 285 4.44 11.06 -22.09
C SER A 285 4.30 12.01 -20.89
N LYS A 286 5.14 11.83 -19.88
CA LYS A 286 5.36 12.86 -18.86
C LYS A 286 6.22 13.99 -19.48
N PRO A 287 5.91 15.28 -19.30
CA PRO A 287 6.97 16.25 -19.04
C PRO A 287 7.64 15.94 -17.70
#